data_AF-A0A967G4H0-F1
#
_entry.id   AF-A0A967G4H0-F1
#
_cell.length_a   1.000
_cell.length_b   1.000
_cell.length_c   1.000
_cell.angle_alpha   90.00
_cell.angle_beta   90.00
_cell.angle_gamma   90.00
#
_symmetry.space_group_name_H-M   'P 1'
#
loop_
_entity.id
_entity.type
_entity.pdbx_description
1 polymer ?
#
loop_
_entity_poly.entity_id
_entity_poly.type
_entity_poly.pdbx_seq_one_letter_code
_entity_poly.pdbx_strand_id
1 'polypeptide(L)'
;MMRIMLRTFQKLSNQDYSQNMGGLLRSIIFFIGFYLYLLIIVDLRLIYHGAGEIINFPVFFRGWPFFSEFISRPGGLLEYSAAFLSQLFYIGWIGALVATLQAWLISACVGYFLKAVNYPRLRWLRFVPPILLLIIYTQYTYHFVTVMALLVALLFICLYLGLIKNNPQLDCFRIVLFMVLSAILYYLAGAAYLLFALLCAIYELLFRRRLWVFLLYLLSAVVIPYFVGVMVCG
;
A
#
# COMPACT_ATOMS: atom_id res chain seq x y z
N MET A 1 35.41 -27.75 -20.19
CA MET A 1 35.00 -26.91 -19.04
C MET A 1 33.90 -25.90 -19.39
N MET A 2 33.99 -25.17 -20.51
CA MET A 2 33.02 -24.12 -20.92
C MET A 2 31.58 -24.61 -21.21
N ARG A 3 31.39 -25.86 -21.67
CA ARG A 3 30.04 -26.45 -21.91
C ARG A 3 29.27 -26.81 -20.63
N ILE A 4 29.94 -26.98 -19.49
CA ILE A 4 29.29 -27.35 -18.22
C ILE A 4 28.70 -26.11 -17.54
N MET A 5 29.43 -24.98 -17.57
CA MET A 5 28.93 -23.67 -17.07
C MET A 5 27.71 -23.18 -17.85
N LEU A 6 27.71 -23.29 -19.18
CA LEU A 6 26.57 -22.89 -20.02
C LEU A 6 25.31 -23.72 -19.70
N ARG A 7 25.44 -25.02 -19.43
CA ARG A 7 24.31 -25.86 -19.02
C ARG A 7 23.80 -25.53 -17.61
N THR A 8 24.66 -25.11 -16.68
CA THR A 8 24.21 -24.74 -15.32
C THR A 8 23.50 -23.39 -15.33
N PHE A 9 24.01 -22.41 -16.09
CA PHE A 9 23.36 -21.10 -16.24
C PHE A 9 22.00 -21.19 -16.95
N GLN A 10 21.90 -22.03 -17.99
CA GLN A 10 20.65 -22.23 -18.72
C GLN A 10 19.61 -23.02 -17.92
N LYS A 11 20.04 -23.93 -17.03
CA LYS A 11 19.15 -24.68 -16.13
C LYS A 11 18.63 -23.82 -14.96
N LEU A 12 19.46 -22.91 -14.43
CA LEU A 12 19.03 -21.91 -13.43
C LEU A 12 18.03 -20.91 -14.03
N SER A 13 18.29 -20.41 -15.25
CA SER A 13 17.38 -19.53 -15.99
C SER A 13 16.01 -20.15 -16.26
N ASN A 14 15.97 -21.42 -16.70
CA ASN A 14 14.69 -22.08 -17.05
C ASN A 14 13.89 -22.52 -15.82
N GLN A 15 14.54 -22.82 -14.70
CA GLN A 15 13.86 -23.28 -13.49
C GLN A 15 13.19 -22.12 -12.71
N ASP A 16 13.77 -20.92 -12.74
CA ASP A 16 13.16 -19.71 -12.18
C ASP A 16 12.01 -19.13 -13.04
N TYR A 17 12.04 -19.34 -14.37
CA TYR A 17 10.96 -18.91 -15.26
C TYR A 17 9.71 -19.80 -15.16
N SER A 18 9.89 -21.12 -15.11
CA SER A 18 8.77 -22.08 -15.06
C SER A 18 7.98 -22.03 -13.75
N GLN A 19 8.65 -21.87 -12.59
CA GLN A 19 7.96 -21.76 -11.29
C GLN A 19 7.21 -20.43 -11.10
N ASN A 20 7.60 -19.36 -11.79
CA ASN A 20 6.92 -18.07 -11.71
C ASN A 20 5.67 -17.97 -12.60
N MET A 21 5.65 -18.64 -13.76
CA MET A 21 4.53 -18.60 -14.70
C MET A 21 3.22 -19.10 -14.06
N GLY A 22 3.25 -20.22 -13.33
CA GLY A 22 2.07 -20.76 -12.65
C GLY A 22 1.52 -19.82 -11.55
N GLY A 23 2.41 -19.11 -10.84
CA GLY A 23 2.01 -18.13 -9.83
C GLY A 23 1.43 -16.85 -10.44
N LEU A 24 1.99 -16.40 -11.57
CA LEU A 24 1.50 -15.24 -12.32
C LEU A 24 0.13 -15.53 -12.93
N LEU A 25 -0.06 -16.69 -13.57
CA LEU A 25 -1.35 -17.10 -14.15
C LEU A 25 -2.45 -17.15 -13.08
N ARG A 26 -2.19 -17.76 -11.92
CA ARG A 26 -3.15 -17.77 -10.80
C ARG A 26 -3.51 -16.37 -10.33
N SER A 27 -2.53 -15.46 -10.29
CA SER A 27 -2.76 -14.07 -9.91
C SER A 27 -3.64 -13.36 -10.94
N ILE A 28 -3.33 -13.51 -12.23
CA ILE A 28 -4.09 -12.91 -13.33
C ILE A 28 -5.54 -13.40 -13.30
N ILE A 29 -5.77 -14.72 -13.19
CA ILE A 29 -7.11 -15.30 -13.12
C ILE A 29 -7.88 -14.75 -11.90
N PHE A 30 -7.24 -14.66 -10.74
CA PHE A 30 -7.86 -14.10 -9.53
C PHE A 30 -8.26 -12.63 -9.72
N PHE A 31 -7.39 -11.78 -10.28
CA PHE A 31 -7.69 -10.35 -10.47
C PHE A 31 -8.71 -10.11 -11.60
N ILE A 32 -8.72 -10.94 -12.64
CA ILE A 32 -9.79 -10.92 -13.66
C ILE A 32 -11.13 -11.27 -13.01
N GLY A 33 -11.18 -12.35 -12.20
CA GLY A 33 -12.38 -12.71 -11.45
C GLY A 33 -12.84 -11.60 -10.50
N PHE A 34 -11.91 -10.99 -9.78
CA PHE A 34 -12.17 -9.85 -8.89
C PHE A 34 -12.74 -8.63 -9.67
N TYR A 35 -12.19 -8.32 -10.85
CA TYR A 35 -12.70 -7.26 -11.72
C TYR A 35 -14.12 -7.55 -12.21
N LEU A 36 -14.36 -8.76 -12.74
CA LEU A 36 -15.68 -9.15 -13.22
C LEU A 36 -16.71 -9.16 -12.10
N TYR A 37 -16.33 -9.59 -10.89
CA TYR A 37 -17.21 -9.56 -9.72
C TYR A 37 -17.61 -8.13 -9.36
N LEU A 38 -16.64 -7.21 -9.28
CA LEU A 38 -16.94 -5.80 -9.00
C LEU A 38 -17.80 -5.15 -10.09
N LEU A 39 -17.58 -5.53 -11.35
CA LEU A 39 -18.31 -4.96 -12.49
C LEU A 39 -19.76 -5.46 -12.56
N ILE A 40 -19.99 -6.76 -12.35
CA ILE A 40 -21.29 -7.40 -12.59
C ILE A 40 -22.17 -7.40 -11.33
N ILE A 41 -21.58 -7.66 -10.16
CA ILE A 41 -22.34 -7.90 -8.91
C ILE A 41 -22.40 -6.66 -8.03
N VAL A 42 -21.26 -5.98 -7.84
CA VAL A 42 -21.19 -4.82 -6.94
C VAL A 42 -21.64 -3.54 -7.65
N ASP A 43 -21.25 -3.34 -8.90
CA ASP A 43 -21.48 -2.10 -9.67
C ASP A 43 -21.18 -0.82 -8.85
N LEU A 44 -19.90 -0.41 -8.86
CA LEU A 44 -19.42 0.76 -8.10
C LEU A 44 -20.16 2.07 -8.41
N ARG A 45 -20.94 2.14 -9.50
CA ARG A 45 -21.81 3.29 -9.79
C ARG A 45 -22.84 3.53 -8.69
N LEU A 46 -23.29 2.48 -7.99
CA LEU A 46 -24.20 2.64 -6.86
C LEU A 46 -23.57 3.45 -5.71
N ILE A 47 -22.27 3.28 -5.47
CA ILE A 47 -21.55 4.07 -4.45
C ILE A 47 -21.51 5.55 -4.88
N TYR A 48 -21.31 5.82 -6.17
CA TYR A 48 -21.30 7.19 -6.70
C TYR A 48 -22.70 7.83 -6.71
N HIS A 49 -23.78 7.07 -6.96
CA HIS A 49 -25.13 7.63 -6.98
C HIS A 49 -25.79 7.70 -5.60
N GLY A 50 -25.39 6.83 -4.66
CA GLY A 50 -25.76 6.94 -3.24
C GLY A 50 -24.99 8.05 -2.49
N ALA A 51 -23.97 8.63 -3.12
CA ALA A 51 -23.17 9.73 -2.63
C ALA A 51 -24.03 10.97 -2.31
N GLY A 52 -23.94 11.47 -1.07
CA GLY A 52 -24.62 12.69 -0.63
C GLY A 52 -25.93 12.46 0.14
N GLU A 53 -26.61 11.34 -0.05
CA GLU A 53 -27.85 10.99 0.69
C GLU A 53 -27.58 10.00 1.84
N ILE A 54 -26.70 9.01 1.64
CA ILE A 54 -26.44 7.93 2.61
C ILE A 54 -24.95 7.86 3.01
N ILE A 55 -24.06 8.38 2.16
CA ILE A 55 -22.60 8.26 2.31
C ILE A 55 -21.92 9.61 2.04
N ASN A 56 -20.98 9.97 2.92
CA ASN A 56 -20.09 11.13 2.76
C ASN A 56 -19.10 10.87 1.62
N PHE A 57 -19.49 11.26 0.40
CA PHE A 57 -18.64 11.19 -0.78
C PHE A 57 -17.92 12.52 -1.00
N PRO A 58 -16.60 12.52 -1.24
CA PRO A 58 -15.86 13.75 -1.37
C PRO A 58 -16.18 14.45 -2.69
N VAL A 59 -16.47 15.74 -2.60
CA VAL A 59 -16.58 16.60 -3.77
C VAL A 59 -15.18 16.91 -4.28
N PHE A 60 -14.97 16.88 -5.59
CA PHE A 60 -13.68 17.18 -6.20
C PHE A 60 -13.79 18.39 -7.13
N PHE A 61 -13.00 19.42 -6.84
CA PHE A 61 -12.82 20.56 -7.73
C PHE A 61 -11.37 20.63 -8.20
N ARG A 62 -11.17 20.90 -9.49
CA ARG A 62 -9.83 21.06 -10.09
C ARG A 62 -9.22 22.45 -9.84
N GLY A 63 -9.90 23.31 -9.09
CA GLY A 63 -9.48 24.69 -8.84
C GLY A 63 -8.25 24.77 -7.94
N TRP A 64 -7.34 25.69 -8.25
CA TRP A 64 -6.17 25.99 -7.40
C TRP A 64 -6.51 26.32 -5.94
N PRO A 65 -7.58 27.09 -5.63
CA PRO A 65 -7.94 27.37 -4.24
C PRO A 65 -8.22 26.09 -3.44
N PHE A 66 -8.99 25.18 -4.04
CA PHE A 66 -9.31 23.87 -3.46
C PHE A 66 -8.03 23.06 -3.22
N PHE A 67 -7.14 22.95 -4.22
CA PHE A 67 -5.88 22.22 -4.08
C PHE A 67 -4.96 22.79 -2.99
N SER A 68 -4.87 24.12 -2.86
CA SER A 68 -4.03 24.77 -1.86
C SER A 68 -4.47 24.47 -0.42
N GLU A 69 -5.77 24.27 -0.20
CA GLU A 69 -6.32 23.89 1.09
C GLU A 69 -5.91 22.46 1.48
N PHE A 70 -5.88 21.53 0.53
CA PHE A 70 -5.39 20.15 0.75
C PHE A 70 -3.88 20.08 0.99
N ILE A 71 -3.09 20.93 0.34
CA ILE A 71 -1.63 21.00 0.59
C ILE A 71 -1.33 21.52 2.01
N SER A 72 -2.17 22.43 2.51
CA SER A 72 -1.96 23.06 3.81
C SER A 72 -2.19 22.11 5.00
N ARG A 73 -2.83 20.96 4.77
CA ARG A 73 -3.20 19.99 5.82
C ARG A 73 -2.40 18.69 5.67
N PRO A 74 -1.86 18.13 6.76
CA PRO A 74 -1.17 16.84 6.70
C PRO A 74 -2.13 15.73 6.27
N GLY A 75 -1.76 14.98 5.22
CA GLY A 75 -2.63 13.96 4.63
C GLY A 75 -3.58 14.46 3.54
N GLY A 76 -3.70 15.77 3.34
CA GLY A 76 -4.64 16.32 2.36
C GLY A 76 -4.28 15.97 0.91
N LEU A 77 -3.00 15.76 0.58
CA LEU A 77 -2.61 15.25 -0.75
C LEU A 77 -3.18 13.87 -1.05
N LEU A 78 -3.19 12.97 -0.04
CA LEU A 78 -3.81 11.67 -0.17
C LEU A 78 -5.33 11.80 -0.33
N GLU A 79 -5.97 12.64 0.47
CA GLU A 79 -7.41 12.91 0.36
C GLU A 79 -7.79 13.49 -1.00
N TYR A 80 -7.02 14.43 -1.52
CA TYR A 80 -7.21 15.00 -2.86
C TYR A 80 -7.08 13.93 -3.95
N SER A 81 -6.07 13.07 -3.87
CA SER A 81 -5.90 11.96 -4.82
C SER A 81 -7.03 10.93 -4.73
N ALA A 82 -7.50 10.63 -3.52
CA ALA A 82 -8.60 9.72 -3.28
C ALA A 82 -9.93 10.29 -3.80
N ALA A 83 -10.16 11.60 -3.59
CA ALA A 83 -11.31 12.32 -4.10
C ALA A 83 -11.32 12.41 -5.62
N PHE A 84 -10.16 12.55 -6.27
CA PHE A 84 -10.04 12.49 -7.72
C PHE A 84 -10.38 11.10 -8.26
N LEU A 85 -9.78 10.05 -7.67
CA LEU A 85 -10.01 8.67 -8.12
C LEU A 85 -11.43 8.19 -7.85
N SER A 86 -12.08 8.67 -6.79
CA SER A 86 -13.47 8.33 -6.51
C SER A 86 -14.41 8.86 -7.59
N GLN A 87 -14.12 9.99 -8.25
CA GLN A 87 -14.92 10.50 -9.37
C GLN A 87 -14.98 9.49 -10.54
N LEU A 88 -13.96 8.66 -10.70
CA LEU A 88 -13.94 7.62 -11.75
C LEU A 88 -14.98 6.52 -11.50
N PHE A 89 -15.55 6.43 -10.30
CA PHE A 89 -16.62 5.47 -9.98
C PHE A 89 -17.94 5.82 -10.66
N TYR A 90 -18.09 7.03 -11.19
CA TYR A 90 -19.20 7.40 -12.08
C TYR A 90 -19.28 6.45 -13.30
N ILE A 91 -18.14 6.00 -13.80
CA ILE A 91 -18.05 5.09 -14.93
C ILE A 91 -17.74 3.69 -14.40
N GLY A 92 -18.75 2.81 -14.35
CA GLY A 92 -18.67 1.51 -13.65
C GLY A 92 -17.47 0.63 -14.02
N TRP A 93 -17.10 0.57 -15.30
CA TRP A 93 -15.93 -0.20 -15.75
C TRP A 93 -14.59 0.41 -15.30
N ILE A 94 -14.48 1.75 -15.28
CA ILE A 94 -13.28 2.45 -14.81
C ILE A 94 -13.19 2.35 -13.29
N GLY A 95 -14.29 2.51 -12.56
CA GLY A 95 -14.32 2.36 -11.11
C GLY A 95 -13.89 0.96 -10.67
N ALA A 96 -14.42 -0.08 -11.32
CA ALA A 96 -13.99 -1.45 -11.08
C ALA A 96 -12.49 -1.63 -11.35
N LEU A 97 -11.96 -1.04 -12.44
CA LEU A 97 -10.52 -1.07 -12.76
C LEU A 97 -9.68 -0.40 -11.68
N VAL A 98 -10.09 0.77 -11.19
CA VAL A 98 -9.38 1.49 -10.12
C VAL A 98 -9.31 0.64 -8.85
N ALA A 99 -10.44 0.05 -8.43
CA ALA A 99 -10.50 -0.82 -7.25
C ALA A 99 -9.67 -2.10 -7.43
N THR A 100 -9.65 -2.71 -8.62
CA THR A 100 -8.83 -3.89 -8.89
C THR A 100 -7.34 -3.57 -8.92
N LEU A 101 -6.96 -2.44 -9.50
CA LEU A 101 -5.58 -1.96 -9.50
C LEU A 101 -5.09 -1.71 -8.08
N GLN A 102 -5.93 -1.08 -7.24
CA GLN A 102 -5.66 -0.88 -5.83
C GLN A 102 -5.45 -2.22 -5.09
N ALA A 103 -6.36 -3.19 -5.27
CA ALA A 103 -6.24 -4.52 -4.69
C ALA A 103 -4.96 -5.25 -5.16
N TRP A 104 -4.64 -5.13 -6.44
CA TRP A 104 -3.44 -5.72 -7.04
C TRP A 104 -2.17 -5.13 -6.45
N LEU A 105 -2.09 -3.81 -6.32
CA LEU A 105 -0.94 -3.13 -5.72
C LEU A 105 -0.76 -3.51 -4.24
N ILE A 106 -1.84 -3.56 -3.45
CA ILE A 106 -1.79 -4.02 -2.05
C ILE A 106 -1.26 -5.46 -1.99
N SER A 107 -1.80 -6.35 -2.83
CA SER A 107 -1.34 -7.73 -2.94
C SER A 107 0.13 -7.81 -3.32
N ALA A 108 0.60 -7.03 -4.30
CA ALA A 108 1.99 -6.97 -4.70
C ALA A 108 2.91 -6.51 -3.55
N CYS A 109 2.52 -5.47 -2.82
CA CYS A 109 3.27 -4.95 -1.67
C CYS A 109 3.36 -5.97 -0.54
N VAL A 110 2.26 -6.62 -0.17
CA VAL A 110 2.24 -7.68 0.83
C VAL A 110 3.11 -8.86 0.38
N GLY A 111 3.08 -9.21 -0.90
CA GLY A 111 3.95 -10.24 -1.47
C GLY A 111 5.43 -9.88 -1.38
N TYR A 112 5.78 -8.61 -1.62
CA TYR A 112 7.14 -8.11 -1.48
C TYR A 112 7.61 -8.15 -0.02
N PHE A 113 6.76 -7.71 0.90
CA PHE A 113 7.02 -7.78 2.35
C PHE A 113 7.24 -9.22 2.82
N LEU A 114 6.35 -10.15 2.43
CA LEU A 114 6.49 -11.57 2.77
C LEU A 114 7.75 -12.21 2.17
N LYS A 115 8.16 -11.77 0.97
CA LYS A 115 9.41 -12.21 0.35
C LYS A 115 10.63 -11.70 1.12
N ALA A 116 10.61 -10.45 1.60
CA ALA A 116 11.66 -9.91 2.46
C ALA A 116 11.76 -10.66 3.81
N VAL A 117 10.63 -11.15 4.30
CA VAL A 117 10.49 -11.95 5.53
C VAL A 117 10.89 -13.43 5.32
N ASN A 118 11.19 -13.87 4.09
CA ASN A 118 11.70 -15.22 3.79
C ASN A 118 10.81 -16.41 4.25
N TYR A 119 9.50 -16.19 4.40
CA TYR A 119 8.53 -17.24 4.74
C TYR A 119 7.73 -17.72 3.50
N PRO A 120 8.16 -18.80 2.82
CA PRO A 120 7.51 -19.25 1.58
C PRO A 120 6.09 -19.80 1.79
N ARG A 121 5.77 -20.33 2.97
CA ARG A 121 4.44 -20.87 3.30
C ARG A 121 3.36 -19.80 3.37
N LEU A 122 3.71 -18.56 3.73
CA LEU A 122 2.76 -17.45 3.82
C LEU A 122 2.45 -16.79 2.47
N ARG A 123 2.99 -17.28 1.34
CA ARG A 123 2.75 -16.69 0.02
C ARG A 123 1.25 -16.64 -0.35
N TRP A 124 0.44 -17.56 0.18
CA TRP A 124 -1.01 -17.56 0.02
C TRP A 124 -1.71 -16.40 0.76
N LEU A 125 -1.13 -15.92 1.86
CA LEU A 125 -1.67 -14.80 2.65
C LEU A 125 -1.73 -13.49 1.85
N ARG A 126 -0.97 -13.40 0.75
CA ARG A 126 -1.01 -12.28 -0.21
C ARG A 126 -2.39 -12.04 -0.84
N PHE A 127 -3.25 -13.06 -0.87
CA PHE A 127 -4.61 -12.94 -1.41
C PHE A 127 -5.66 -12.53 -0.36
N VAL A 128 -5.30 -12.53 0.92
CA VAL A 128 -6.22 -12.13 1.99
C VAL A 128 -6.63 -10.65 1.90
N PRO A 129 -5.71 -9.68 1.71
CA PRO A 129 -6.11 -8.28 1.63
C PRO A 129 -7.07 -7.97 0.47
N PRO A 130 -6.85 -8.47 -0.77
CA PRO A 130 -7.84 -8.33 -1.85
C PRO A 130 -9.21 -8.92 -1.51
N ILE A 131 -9.27 -10.10 -0.88
CA ILE A 131 -10.56 -10.71 -0.51
C ILE A 131 -11.29 -9.87 0.54
N LEU A 132 -10.57 -9.37 1.55
CA LEU A 132 -11.14 -8.49 2.56
C LEU A 132 -11.66 -7.19 1.92
N LEU A 133 -10.90 -6.64 0.96
CA LEU A 133 -11.32 -5.46 0.23
C LEU A 133 -12.59 -5.73 -0.61
N LEU A 134 -12.74 -6.92 -1.19
CA LEU A 134 -13.95 -7.33 -1.88
C LEU A 134 -15.17 -7.29 -0.93
N ILE A 135 -15.02 -7.87 0.27
CA ILE A 135 -16.07 -7.90 1.29
C ILE A 135 -16.45 -6.47 1.69
N ILE A 136 -15.48 -5.58 1.88
CA ILE A 136 -15.75 -4.17 2.21
C ILE A 136 -16.56 -3.51 1.07
N TYR A 137 -16.16 -3.70 -0.18
CA TYR A 137 -16.89 -3.12 -1.32
C TYR A 137 -18.31 -3.68 -1.47
N THR A 138 -18.58 -4.94 -1.09
CA THR A 138 -19.95 -5.48 -1.09
C THR A 138 -20.88 -4.85 -0.06
N GLN A 139 -20.33 -4.20 0.97
CA GLN A 139 -21.13 -3.46 1.97
C GLN A 139 -21.49 -2.05 1.49
N TYR A 140 -21.03 -1.63 0.31
CA TYR A 140 -21.22 -0.27 -0.24
C TYR A 140 -20.78 0.85 0.71
N THR A 141 -19.89 0.55 1.66
CA THR A 141 -19.34 1.54 2.60
C THR A 141 -18.19 2.31 1.96
N TYR A 142 -18.22 3.64 2.07
CA TYR A 142 -17.20 4.49 1.48
C TYR A 142 -15.94 4.56 2.36
N HIS A 143 -15.02 3.60 2.17
CA HIS A 143 -13.73 3.55 2.84
C HIS A 143 -12.55 3.75 1.88
N PHE A 144 -12.76 4.45 0.76
CA PHE A 144 -11.74 4.57 -0.29
C PHE A 144 -10.47 5.28 0.18
N VAL A 145 -10.62 6.36 0.97
CA VAL A 145 -9.49 7.14 1.52
C VAL A 145 -8.62 6.28 2.44
N THR A 146 -9.22 5.46 3.31
CA THR A 146 -8.46 4.61 4.24
C THR A 146 -7.73 3.49 3.52
N VAL A 147 -8.33 2.92 2.47
CA VAL A 147 -7.65 1.90 1.63
C VAL A 147 -6.48 2.54 0.85
N MET A 148 -6.62 3.77 0.38
CA MET A 148 -5.51 4.51 -0.23
C MET A 148 -4.39 4.80 0.79
N ALA A 149 -4.74 5.23 2.00
CA ALA A 149 -3.78 5.41 3.09
C ALA A 149 -2.99 4.13 3.39
N LEU A 150 -3.69 2.99 3.46
CA LEU A 150 -3.05 1.68 3.62
C LEU A 150 -2.11 1.36 2.45
N LEU A 151 -2.55 1.58 1.21
CA LEU A 151 -1.73 1.34 0.01
C LEU A 151 -0.45 2.20 0.03
N VAL A 152 -0.56 3.48 0.34
CA VAL A 152 0.60 4.39 0.39
C VAL A 152 1.57 3.95 1.50
N ALA A 153 1.07 3.62 2.69
CA ALA A 153 1.90 3.09 3.77
C ALA A 153 2.63 1.79 3.34
N LEU A 154 1.94 0.90 2.63
CA LEU A 154 2.50 -0.34 2.09
C LEU A 154 3.57 -0.09 1.02
N LEU A 155 3.37 0.88 0.14
CA LEU A 155 4.36 1.27 -0.87
C LEU A 155 5.63 1.83 -0.20
N PHE A 156 5.48 2.67 0.81
CA PHE A 156 6.61 3.23 1.56
C PHE A 156 7.43 2.15 2.26
N ILE A 157 6.80 1.13 2.86
CA ILE A 157 7.57 0.02 3.44
C ILE A 157 8.30 -0.81 2.38
N CYS A 158 7.69 -1.00 1.20
CA CYS A 158 8.36 -1.69 0.10
C CYS A 158 9.57 -0.89 -0.40
N LEU A 159 9.45 0.44 -0.51
CA LEU A 159 10.56 1.33 -0.84
C LEU A 159 11.68 1.25 0.22
N TYR A 160 11.33 1.32 1.51
CA TYR A 160 12.28 1.18 2.61
C TYR A 160 13.07 -0.13 2.54
N LEU A 161 12.37 -1.26 2.39
CA LEU A 161 12.99 -2.58 2.28
C LEU A 161 13.83 -2.74 1.02
N GLY A 162 13.39 -2.18 -0.11
CA GLY A 162 14.15 -2.19 -1.36
C GLY A 162 15.45 -1.40 -1.29
N LEU A 163 15.41 -0.22 -0.66
CA LEU A 163 16.58 0.64 -0.47
C LEU A 163 17.60 0.01 0.51
N ILE A 164 17.13 -0.60 1.60
CA ILE A 164 17.99 -1.31 2.55
C ILE A 164 18.67 -2.52 1.91
N LYS A 165 17.95 -3.25 1.06
CA LYS A 165 18.51 -4.42 0.37
C LYS A 165 19.68 -4.03 -0.53
N ASN A 166 19.63 -2.88 -1.19
CA ASN A 166 20.69 -2.40 -2.06
C ASN A 166 21.92 -1.89 -1.30
N ASN A 167 21.76 -1.33 -0.09
CA ASN A 167 22.85 -0.72 0.68
C ASN A 167 22.93 -1.25 2.13
N PRO A 168 23.48 -2.47 2.35
CA PRO A 168 23.40 -3.14 3.64
C PRO A 168 24.35 -2.61 4.73
N GLN A 169 25.36 -1.80 4.38
CA GLN A 169 26.58 -1.59 5.20
C GLN A 169 26.53 -0.44 6.23
N LEU A 170 25.56 0.48 6.16
CA LEU A 170 25.52 1.64 7.06
C LEU A 170 24.25 1.62 7.93
N ASP A 171 24.39 1.27 9.22
CA ASP A 171 23.29 1.31 10.19
C ASP A 171 22.75 2.76 10.36
N CYS A 172 23.61 3.78 10.22
CA CYS A 172 23.21 5.20 10.27
C CYS A 172 22.33 5.61 9.07
N PHE A 173 22.63 5.09 7.87
CA PHE A 173 21.83 5.35 6.67
C PHE A 173 20.38 4.88 6.83
N ARG A 174 20.16 3.77 7.56
CA ARG A 174 18.81 3.23 7.79
C ARG A 174 17.96 4.14 8.66
N ILE A 175 18.55 4.70 9.72
CA ILE A 175 17.86 5.61 10.64
C ILE A 175 17.50 6.91 9.91
N VAL A 176 18.46 7.48 9.17
CA VAL A 176 18.21 8.68 8.36
C VAL A 176 17.13 8.40 7.30
N LEU A 177 17.21 7.26 6.61
CA LEU A 177 16.21 6.87 5.61
C LEU A 177 14.83 6.72 6.22
N PHE A 178 14.70 6.07 7.39
CA PHE A 178 13.43 5.95 8.10
C PHE A 178 12.87 7.33 8.46
N MET A 179 13.70 8.23 8.99
CA MET A 179 13.30 9.57 9.41
C MET A 179 12.84 10.43 8.21
N VAL A 180 13.53 10.31 7.07
CA VAL A 180 13.14 11.00 5.84
C VAL A 180 11.83 10.42 5.28
N LEU A 181 11.70 9.09 5.20
CA LEU A 181 10.47 8.46 4.72
C LEU A 181 9.27 8.75 5.64
N SER A 182 9.46 8.77 6.95
CA SER A 182 8.39 9.07 7.91
C SER A 182 7.89 10.50 7.76
N ALA A 183 8.80 11.48 7.64
CA ALA A 183 8.44 12.88 7.44
C ALA A 183 7.66 13.07 6.13
N ILE A 184 8.12 12.45 5.03
CA ILE A 184 7.44 12.51 3.73
C ILE A 184 6.05 11.86 3.83
N LEU A 185 5.97 10.67 4.44
CA LEU A 185 4.70 9.94 4.55
C LEU A 185 3.69 10.67 5.44
N TYR A 186 4.16 11.28 6.52
CA TYR A 186 3.31 12.08 7.41
C TYR A 186 2.72 13.28 6.67
N TYR A 187 3.53 13.99 5.87
CA TYR A 187 3.05 15.09 5.05
C TYR A 187 2.02 14.63 4.01
N LEU A 188 2.32 13.53 3.30
CA LEU A 188 1.45 13.03 2.22
C LEU A 188 0.15 12.40 2.70
N ALA A 189 0.20 11.62 3.78
CA ALA A 189 -0.86 10.70 4.18
C ALA A 189 -1.29 10.82 5.65
N GLY A 190 -0.74 11.79 6.40
CA GLY A 190 -1.14 12.09 7.78
C GLY A 190 -1.02 10.88 8.70
N ALA A 191 -2.14 10.45 9.27
CA ALA A 191 -2.22 9.34 10.21
C ALA A 191 -1.77 7.99 9.63
N ALA A 192 -1.74 7.81 8.30
CA ALA A 192 -1.25 6.59 7.67
C ALA A 192 0.22 6.27 8.02
N TYR A 193 0.99 7.28 8.42
CA TYR A 193 2.34 7.12 8.96
C TYR A 193 2.39 6.13 10.14
N LEU A 194 1.36 6.07 10.99
CA LEU A 194 1.32 5.15 12.14
C LEU A 194 1.38 3.69 11.70
N LEU A 195 0.67 3.34 10.63
CA LEU A 195 0.70 1.98 10.07
C LEU A 195 2.10 1.63 9.53
N PHE A 196 2.75 2.57 8.86
CA PHE A 196 4.13 2.39 8.39
C PHE A 196 5.10 2.21 9.56
N ALA A 197 5.04 3.06 10.58
CA ALA A 197 5.89 2.96 11.76
C ALA A 197 5.69 1.63 12.50
N LEU A 198 4.45 1.18 12.65
CA LEU A 198 4.12 -0.10 13.29
C LEU A 198 4.65 -1.29 12.48
N LEU A 199 4.48 -1.30 11.16
CA LEU A 199 5.01 -2.36 10.31
C LEU A 199 6.54 -2.41 10.30
N CYS A 200 7.21 -1.25 10.29
CA CYS A 200 8.67 -1.16 10.45
C CYS A 200 9.12 -1.68 11.82
N ALA A 201 8.41 -1.33 12.89
CA ALA A 201 8.69 -1.80 14.24
C ALA A 201 8.55 -3.32 14.36
N ILE A 202 7.48 -3.90 13.80
CA ILE A 202 7.28 -5.36 13.74
C ILE A 202 8.44 -6.02 12.96
N TYR A 203 8.81 -5.47 11.80
CA TYR A 203 9.91 -6.02 10.99
C TYR A 203 11.23 -6.04 11.76
N GLU A 204 11.59 -4.94 12.42
CA GLU A 204 12.84 -4.81 13.18
C GLU A 204 12.85 -5.76 14.41
N LEU A 205 11.71 -5.88 15.11
CA LEU A 205 11.52 -6.75 16.27
C LEU A 205 11.67 -8.23 15.89
N LEU A 206 10.97 -8.66 14.83
CA LEU A 206 10.92 -10.07 14.43
C LEU A 206 12.25 -10.57 13.86
N PHE A 207 13.01 -9.71 13.15
CA PHE A 207 14.20 -10.13 12.41
C PHE A 207 15.55 -9.80 13.06
N ARG A 208 15.67 -8.68 13.80
CA ARG A 208 16.97 -8.28 14.38
C ARG A 208 17.02 -8.30 15.91
N ARG A 209 15.91 -8.57 16.61
CA ARG A 209 15.82 -8.59 18.08
C ARG A 209 16.41 -7.35 18.78
N ARG A 210 16.59 -6.23 18.06
CA ARG A 210 17.15 -4.99 18.60
C ARG A 210 16.02 -4.15 19.20
N LEU A 211 15.68 -4.46 20.45
CA LEU A 211 14.61 -3.78 21.22
C LEU A 211 14.78 -2.26 21.29
N TRP A 212 16.02 -1.76 21.30
CA TRP A 212 16.31 -0.32 21.31
C TRP A 212 15.79 0.42 20.07
N VAL A 213 15.90 -0.18 18.88
CA VAL A 213 15.42 0.44 17.63
C VAL A 213 13.90 0.36 17.53
N PHE A 214 13.31 -0.73 18.02
CA PHE A 214 11.86 -0.86 18.20
C PHE A 214 11.30 0.24 19.12
N LEU A 215 11.94 0.47 20.27
CA LEU A 215 11.58 1.54 21.21
C LEU A 215 11.66 2.92 20.56
N LEU A 216 12.72 3.21 19.80
CA LEU A 216 12.87 4.48 19.08
C LEU A 216 11.76 4.69 18.04
N TYR A 217 11.36 3.64 17.31
CA TYR A 217 10.25 3.76 16.35
C TYR A 217 8.89 3.94 17.02
N LEU A 218 8.62 3.24 18.12
CA LEU A 218 7.38 3.40 18.87
C LEU A 218 7.29 4.78 19.52
N LEU A 219 8.42 5.29 20.03
CA LEU A 219 8.52 6.64 20.58
C LEU A 219 8.32 7.69 19.48
N SER A 220 8.89 7.49 18.28
CA SER A 220 8.63 8.37 17.12
C SER A 220 7.16 8.36 16.66
N ALA A 221 6.49 7.21 16.75
CA ALA A 221 5.08 7.05 16.39
C ALA A 221 4.13 7.82 17.31
N VAL A 222 4.54 8.08 18.56
CA VAL A 222 3.76 8.88 19.52
C VAL A 222 4.15 10.36 19.46
N VAL A 223 5.45 10.65 19.33
CA VAL A 223 5.98 12.02 19.36
C VAL A 223 5.55 12.82 18.14
N ILE A 224 5.60 12.26 16.93
CA ILE A 224 5.25 12.99 15.70
C ILE A 224 3.77 13.45 15.68
N PRO A 225 2.77 12.59 15.92
CA PRO A 225 1.38 13.05 15.98
C PRO A 225 1.11 13.97 17.17
N TYR A 226 1.83 13.82 18.29
CA TYR A 226 1.72 14.73 19.42
C TYR A 226 2.23 16.14 19.08
N PHE A 227 3.43 16.25 18.49
CA PHE A 227 4.00 17.55 18.11
C PHE A 227 3.16 18.27 17.06
N VAL A 228 2.68 17.55 16.05
CA VAL A 228 1.87 18.17 15.00
C VAL A 228 0.45 18.46 15.49
N GLY A 229 -0.14 17.61 16.32
CA GLY A 229 -1.43 17.89 16.96
C GLY A 229 -1.37 19.14 17.85
N VAL A 230 -0.27 19.35 18.55
CA VAL A 230 -0.04 20.55 19.39
C VAL A 230 0.25 21.80 18.55
N MET A 231 1.00 21.70 17.44
CA MET A 231 1.30 22.86 16.59
C MET A 231 0.16 23.28 15.64
N VAL A 232 -0.75 22.37 15.29
CA VAL A 232 -1.84 22.65 14.34
C VAL A 232 -3.16 22.98 15.05
N CYS A 233 -3.40 22.47 16.26
CA CYS A 233 -4.62 22.70 17.03
C CYS A 233 -4.43 23.47 18.35
N GLY A 234 -3.20 23.91 18.68
CA GLY A 234 -2.90 24.79 19.81
C GLY A 234 -2.65 26.22 19.34
#